data_AF-A0A1H5WD97-F1
#
_entry.id   AF-A0A1H5WD97-F1
#
_cell.length_a   1.000
_cell.length_b   1.000
_cell.length_c   1.000
_cell.angle_alpha   90.00
_cell.angle_beta   90.00
_cell.angle_gamma   90.00
#
_symmetry.space_group_name_H-M   'P 1'
#
loop_
_entity.id
_entity.type
_entity.pdbx_description
1 polymer ?
#
loop_
_entity_poly.entity_id
_entity_poly.type
_entity_poly.pdbx_seq_one_letter_code
_entity_poly.pdbx_strand_id
1 'polypeptide(L)'
;MDAKITLAFNKEVIEKAKDFAELNNISLSRLTEYLYTQITSKNYKSLEELPVSDWINEVSVGPMEYKKLPGRNDLKNEFFESKK
;
A
#
# COMPACT_ATOMS: atom_id res chain seq x y z
N MET A 1 10.11 -1.09 5.20
CA MET A 1 10.62 -2.21 4.40
C MET A 1 12.04 -2.47 4.87
N ASP A 2 12.25 -3.63 5.50
CA ASP A 2 13.52 -3.97 6.16
C ASP A 2 14.48 -4.77 5.27
N ALA A 3 13.99 -5.32 4.15
CA ALA A 3 14.78 -6.10 3.19
C ALA A 3 14.59 -5.61 1.74
N LYS A 4 15.62 -5.79 0.91
CA LYS A 4 15.62 -5.45 -0.52
C LYS A 4 15.74 -6.72 -1.36
N ILE A 5 14.93 -6.82 -2.41
CA ILE A 5 15.00 -7.90 -3.40
C ILE A 5 15.29 -7.34 -4.79
N THR A 6 15.97 -8.11 -5.64
CA THR A 6 16.17 -7.80 -7.05
C THR A 6 15.51 -8.90 -7.87
N LEU A 7 14.55 -8.53 -8.70
CA LEU A 7 13.76 -9.45 -9.53
C LEU A 7 13.92 -9.09 -11.01
N ALA A 8 14.02 -10.10 -11.86
CA ALA A 8 13.98 -9.92 -13.30
C ALA A 8 12.55 -10.15 -13.81
N PHE A 9 11.99 -9.17 -14.52
CA PHE A 9 10.66 -9.23 -15.08
C PHE A 9 10.70 -9.08 -16.60
N ASN A 10 9.68 -9.61 -17.27
CA ASN A 10 9.38 -9.17 -18.62
C ASN A 10 9.09 -7.65 -18.62
N LYS A 11 9.70 -6.92 -19.55
CA LYS A 11 9.59 -5.46 -19.64
C LYS A 11 8.13 -4.99 -19.76
N GLU A 12 7.34 -5.62 -20.61
CA GLU A 12 5.95 -5.21 -20.83
C GLU A 12 5.09 -5.44 -19.58
N VAL A 13 5.38 -6.51 -18.84
CA VAL A 13 4.66 -6.83 -17.60
C VAL A 13 4.96 -5.81 -16.52
N ILE A 14 6.24 -5.46 -16.34
CA ILE A 14 6.62 -4.51 -15.28
C ILE A 14 6.17 -3.08 -15.58
N GLU A 15 6.14 -2.66 -16.85
CA GLU A 15 5.61 -1.35 -17.22
C GLU A 15 4.10 -1.28 -16.95
N LYS A 16 3.32 -2.29 -17.36
CA LYS A 16 1.87 -2.36 -17.04
C LYS A 16 1.61 -2.32 -15.52
N ALA A 17 2.44 -3.00 -14.73
CA ALA A 17 2.32 -3.00 -13.28
C ALA A 17 2.63 -1.63 -12.67
N LYS A 18 3.62 -0.90 -13.21
CA LYS A 18 3.93 0.48 -12.78
C LYS A 18 2.78 1.42 -13.13
N ASP A 19 2.30 1.40 -14.36
CA ASP A 19 1.18 2.23 -14.82
C ASP A 19 -0.04 2.00 -13.92
N PHE A 20 -0.35 0.74 -13.62
CA PHE A 20 -1.43 0.39 -12.70
C PHE A 20 -1.20 0.96 -11.30
N ALA A 21 0.00 0.83 -10.74
CA ALA A 21 0.30 1.36 -9.41
C ALA A 21 0.17 2.90 -9.37
N GLU A 22 0.67 3.58 -10.40
CA GLU A 22 0.58 5.05 -10.55
C GLU A 22 -0.87 5.53 -10.67
N LEU A 23 -1.69 4.87 -11.50
CA LEU A 23 -3.12 5.18 -11.64
C LEU A 23 -3.87 5.09 -10.30
N ASN A 24 -3.44 4.17 -9.43
CA ASN A 24 -4.04 3.95 -8.13
C ASN A 24 -3.33 4.69 -6.98
N ASN A 25 -2.44 5.64 -7.30
CA ASN A 25 -1.71 6.46 -6.32
C ASN A 25 -0.93 5.63 -5.27
N ILE A 26 -0.39 4.47 -5.67
CA ILE A 26 0.44 3.61 -4.82
C ILE A 26 1.78 3.32 -5.50
N SER A 27 2.83 3.10 -4.70
CA SER A 27 4.12 2.68 -5.25
C SER A 27 4.12 1.19 -5.60
N LEU A 28 4.91 0.80 -6.61
CA LEU A 28 5.07 -0.60 -6.99
C LEU A 28 5.53 -1.48 -5.82
N SER A 29 6.44 -0.97 -4.97
CA SER A 29 6.88 -1.67 -3.77
C SER A 29 5.73 -1.90 -2.80
N ARG A 30 4.86 -0.90 -2.59
CA ARG A 30 3.71 -1.02 -1.68
C ARG A 30 2.66 -1.99 -2.22
N LEU A 31 2.40 -1.97 -3.53
CA LEU A 31 1.54 -2.95 -4.20
C LEU A 31 2.07 -4.38 -4.01
N THR A 32 3.38 -4.57 -4.19
CA THR A 32 4.03 -5.87 -4.07
C THR A 32 3.97 -6.40 -2.64
N GLU A 33 4.26 -5.57 -1.64
CA GLU A 33 4.18 -5.94 -0.22
C GLU A 33 2.76 -6.34 0.18
N TYR A 34 1.77 -5.58 -0.27
CA TYR A 34 0.38 -5.86 0.00
C TYR A 34 -0.04 -7.21 -0.59
N LEU A 35 0.36 -7.51 -1.84
CA LEU A 35 0.12 -8.82 -2.45
C LEU A 35 0.77 -9.96 -1.64
N TYR A 36 2.05 -9.84 -1.26
CA TYR A 36 2.69 -10.88 -0.45
C TYR A 36 2.04 -11.06 0.92
N THR A 37 1.61 -9.96 1.56
CA THR A 37 0.86 -10.00 2.82
C THR A 37 -0.44 -10.78 2.64
N GLN A 38 -1.19 -10.51 1.58
CA GLN A 38 -2.45 -11.20 1.32
C GLN A 38 -2.25 -12.69 1.01
N ILE A 39 -1.27 -13.03 0.18
CA ILE A 39 -0.91 -14.43 -0.17
C ILE A 39 -0.55 -15.22 1.09
N THR A 40 0.14 -14.60 2.06
CA THR A 40 0.58 -15.27 3.30
C THR A 40 -0.44 -15.18 4.44
N SER A 41 -1.50 -14.37 4.31
CA SER A 41 -2.49 -14.15 5.37
C SER A 41 -3.45 -15.33 5.60
N LYS A 42 -3.70 -16.15 4.57
CA LYS A 42 -4.57 -17.33 4.66
C LYS A 42 -3.90 -18.56 4.07
N ASN A 43 -4.43 -19.72 4.41
CA ASN A 43 -3.98 -21.01 3.89
C ASN A 43 -4.61 -21.29 2.52
N TYR A 44 -4.14 -20.61 1.47
CA TYR A 44 -4.46 -20.96 0.09
C TYR A 44 -3.66 -22.21 -0.32
N LYS A 45 -4.32 -23.17 -0.95
CA LYS A 45 -3.70 -24.44 -1.37
C LYS A 45 -3.14 -24.37 -2.79
N SER A 46 -3.66 -23.46 -3.61
CA SER A 46 -3.22 -23.28 -4.99
C SER A 46 -3.34 -21.82 -5.43
N LEU A 47 -2.74 -21.51 -6.59
CA LEU A 47 -2.74 -20.15 -7.15
C LEU A 47 -4.14 -19.72 -7.60
N GLU A 48 -4.97 -20.69 -8.04
CA GLU A 48 -6.34 -20.45 -8.52
C GLU A 48 -7.29 -20.03 -7.40
N GLU A 49 -6.96 -20.35 -6.15
CA GLU A 49 -7.72 -19.93 -4.98
C GLU A 49 -7.45 -18.47 -4.58
N LEU A 50 -6.42 -17.81 -5.16
CA LEU A 50 -6.05 -16.45 -4.79
C LEU A 50 -7.00 -15.42 -5.41
N PRO A 51 -7.77 -14.65 -4.62
CA PRO A 51 -8.62 -13.56 -5.11
C PRO A 51 -7.78 -12.30 -5.39
N VAL A 52 -6.79 -12.41 -6.28
CA VAL A 52 -5.82 -11.35 -6.56
C VAL A 52 -6.50 -10.08 -7.05
N SER A 53 -7.55 -10.20 -7.87
CA SER A 53 -8.34 -9.06 -8.36
C SER A 53 -8.99 -8.27 -7.22
N ASP A 54 -9.51 -8.97 -6.21
CA ASP A 54 -10.26 -8.35 -5.12
C ASP A 54 -9.31 -7.56 -4.22
N TRP A 55 -8.15 -8.14 -3.91
CA TRP A 55 -7.07 -7.46 -3.18
C TRP A 55 -6.58 -6.21 -3.90
N ILE A 56 -6.34 -6.33 -5.20
CA ILE A 56 -5.89 -5.21 -6.00
C ILE A 56 -6.91 -4.07 -5.95
N ASN A 57 -8.21 -4.38 -6.02
CA ASN A 57 -9.26 -3.37 -5.88
C ASN A 57 -9.26 -2.72 -4.49
N GLU A 58 -9.08 -3.50 -3.41
CA GLU A 58 -9.01 -2.97 -2.04
C GLU A 58 -7.88 -1.96 -1.84
N VAL A 59 -6.68 -2.22 -2.38
CA VAL A 59 -5.54 -1.29 -2.27
C VAL A 59 -5.68 -0.08 -3.21
N SER A 60 -6.51 -0.22 -4.24
CA SER A 60 -6.81 0.83 -5.23
C SER A 60 -7.81 1.86 -4.72
N VAL A 61 -8.54 1.57 -3.64
CA VAL A 61 -9.48 2.51 -3.00
C VAL A 61 -8.72 3.59 -2.22
N GLY A 62 -7.94 4.41 -2.93
CA GLY A 62 -7.36 5.68 -2.48
C GLY A 62 -6.51 5.65 -1.21
N PRO A 63 -5.83 6.76 -0.88
CA PRO A 63 -5.04 6.82 0.33
C PRO A 63 -5.98 6.77 1.54
N MET A 64 -5.86 5.72 2.36
CA MET A 64 -6.17 5.84 3.78
C MET A 64 -5.22 6.93 4.30
N GLU A 65 -5.74 8.13 4.53
CA GLU A 65 -4.99 9.17 5.22
C GLU A 65 -4.55 8.59 6.57
N TYR A 66 -3.30 8.15 6.65
CA TYR A 66 -2.65 8.01 7.94
C TYR A 66 -2.52 9.43 8.47
N LYS A 67 -3.56 9.90 9.19
CA LYS A 67 -3.40 11.00 10.11
C LYS A 67 -2.29 10.56 11.06
N LYS A 68 -1.09 11.11 10.87
CA LYS A 68 -0.06 11.04 11.90
C LYS A 68 -0.74 11.55 13.16
N LEU A 69 -0.71 10.77 14.23
CA LEU A 69 -1.19 11.24 15.51
C LEU A 69 -0.48 12.59 15.77
N PRO A 70 -1.24 13.68 16.02
CA PRO A 70 -0.65 15.00 16.17
C PRO A 70 0.42 14.92 17.25
N GLY A 71 1.60 15.49 16.95
CA GLY A 71 2.68 15.52 17.90
C GLY A 71 2.27 16.31 19.14
N ARG A 72 2.94 16.07 20.27
CA ARG A 72 2.70 16.83 21.52
C ARG A 72 2.75 18.36 21.31
N ASN A 73 3.54 18.82 20.34
CA ASN A 73 3.66 20.23 19.99
C ASN A 73 2.47 20.75 19.18
N ASP A 74 1.89 19.93 18.30
CA ASP A 74 0.70 20.28 17.51
C ASP A 74 -0.51 20.44 18.43
N LEU A 75 -0.68 19.49 19.38
CA LEU A 75 -1.72 19.54 20.40
C LEU A 75 -1.61 20.77 21.32
N LYS A 76 -0.38 21.19 21.64
CA LYS A 76 -0.14 22.42 22.41
C LYS A 76 -0.55 23.65 21.63
N ASN A 77 -0.18 23.75 20.36
CA ASN A 77 -0.52 24.89 19.52
C ASN A 77 -2.03 25.03 19.34
N GLU A 78 -2.75 23.92 19.09
CA GLU A 78 -4.22 23.94 19.02
C GLU A 78 -4.88 24.42 20.33
N PHE A 79 -4.35 24.02 21.49
CA PHE A 79 -4.87 24.45 22.78
C PHE A 79 -4.70 25.96 23.05
N PHE A 80 -3.59 26.55 22.58
CA PHE A 80 -3.34 27.98 22.76
C PHE A 80 -4.09 28.84 21.74
N GLU A 81 -4.24 28.36 20.49
CA GLU A 81 -5.03 29.05 19.46
C GLU A 81 -6.54 29.04 19.78
N SER A 82 -7.06 27.97 20.37
CA SER A 82 -8.49 27.89 20.77
C SER A 82 -8.87 28.74 21.99
N LYS A 83 -7.88 29.35 22.67
CA LYS A 83 -8.09 30.22 23.85
C LYS A 83 -7.89 31.72 23.54
N LYS A 84 -7.66 32.07 22.27
CA LYS A 84 -7.50 33.43 21.79
C LYS A 84 -8.82 33.98 21.27
#